data_AF-A0A3N5DW94-F1
#
_entry.id   AF-A0A3N5DW94-F1
#
_cell.length_a   1.000
_cell.length_b   1.000
_cell.length_c   1.000
_cell.angle_alpha   90.00
_cell.angle_beta   90.00
_cell.angle_gamma   90.00
#
_symmetry.space_group_name_H-M   'P 1'
#
loop_
_entity.id
_entity.type
_entity.pdbx_description
1 polymer ?
#
loop_
_entity_poly.entity_id
_entity_poly.type
_entity_poly.pdbx_seq_one_letter_code
_entity_poly.pdbx_strand_id
1 'polypeptide(L)'
;MRVSLAQDLGPPVGIDAERLDPSSFGSLYESYRLPVYRYLRARTRSDEDALDLAASTFERAFVSLSSFRSRDGGVQAWLMRIARNAAIDA
;
A
#
# COMPACT_ATOMS: atom_id res chain seq x y z
N MET A 1 -17.06 -18.80 14.75
CA MET A 1 -16.49 -17.44 14.89
C MET A 1 -15.88 -17.01 13.56
N ARG A 2 -16.68 -16.40 12.67
CA ARG A 2 -16.16 -15.78 11.45
C ARG A 2 -15.68 -14.39 11.84
N VAL A 3 -14.37 -14.21 11.90
CA VAL A 3 -13.78 -12.86 11.98
C VAL A 3 -14.16 -12.17 10.68
N SER A 4 -15.14 -11.26 10.74
CA SER A 4 -15.46 -10.35 9.64
C SER A 4 -14.25 -9.46 9.37
N LEU A 5 -13.36 -9.93 8.49
CA LEU A 5 -12.10 -9.27 8.15
C LEU A 5 -12.25 -8.20 7.05
N ALA A 6 -13.46 -7.75 6.74
CA ALA A 6 -13.73 -7.05 5.49
C ALA A 6 -14.30 -5.63 5.61
N GLN A 7 -14.50 -5.05 6.81
CA GLN A 7 -15.22 -3.77 6.90
C GLN A 7 -14.55 -2.62 7.66
N ASP A 8 -13.28 -2.75 8.08
CA ASP A 8 -12.57 -1.65 8.75
C ASP A 8 -11.31 -1.19 8.01
N LEU A 9 -11.22 -1.50 6.71
CA LEU A 9 -10.16 -1.00 5.81
C LEU A 9 -10.63 0.27 5.06
N GLY A 10 -11.38 1.13 5.75
CA GLY A 10 -11.47 2.53 5.35
C GLY A 10 -10.17 3.22 5.75
N PRO A 11 -9.48 3.94 4.85
CA PRO A 11 -8.22 4.59 5.21
C PRO A 11 -8.46 5.58 6.36
N PRO A 12 -7.60 5.62 7.39
CA PRO A 12 -7.64 6.70 8.36
C PRO A 12 -7.29 8.01 7.61
N VAL A 13 -8.28 8.90 7.55
CA VAL A 13 -8.18 10.35 7.34
C VAL A 13 -7.25 10.82 6.19
N GLY A 14 -7.88 11.27 5.10
CA GLY A 14 -7.52 12.53 4.45
C GLY A 14 -6.26 12.57 3.58
N ILE A 15 -5.86 11.46 2.94
CA ILE A 15 -4.84 11.49 1.88
C ILE A 15 -5.50 11.28 0.51
N ASP A 16 -6.65 11.92 0.27
CA ASP A 16 -7.26 12.05 -1.07
C ASP A 16 -6.79 13.35 -1.74
N ALA A 17 -5.50 13.65 -1.61
CA ALA A 17 -4.91 14.76 -2.32
C ALA A 17 -4.86 14.41 -3.81
N GLU A 18 -5.28 15.34 -4.67
CA GLU A 18 -5.17 15.18 -6.13
C GLU A 18 -3.74 14.86 -6.59
N ARG A 19 -2.75 15.23 -5.77
CA ARG A 19 -1.31 14.98 -5.92
C ARG A 19 -0.66 14.69 -4.57
N LEU A 20 0.36 13.85 -4.56
CA LEU A 20 1.18 13.57 -3.38
C LEU A 20 2.54 14.26 -3.50
N ASP A 21 2.99 14.86 -2.40
CA ASP A 21 4.32 15.47 -2.26
C ASP A 21 5.26 14.48 -1.53
N PRO A 22 6.51 14.28 -1.97
CA PRO A 22 7.53 13.57 -1.20
C PRO A 22 7.58 13.89 0.30
N SER A 23 7.33 15.15 0.69
CA SER A 23 7.28 15.55 2.10
C SER A 23 6.19 14.85 2.93
N SER A 24 5.11 14.39 2.27
CA SER A 24 3.97 13.70 2.88
C SER A 24 4.13 12.17 2.94
N PHE A 25 5.19 11.62 2.34
CA PHE A 25 5.34 10.17 2.18
C PHE A 25 5.39 9.42 3.52
N GLY A 26 5.96 10.01 4.56
CA GLY A 26 5.97 9.39 5.90
C GLY A 26 4.58 9.13 6.45
N SER A 27 3.64 10.07 6.27
CA SER A 27 2.24 9.88 6.69
C SER A 27 1.53 8.82 5.86
N LEU A 28 1.80 8.77 4.56
CA LEU A 28 1.31 7.71 3.68
C LEU A 28 1.83 6.34 4.12
N TYR A 29 3.12 6.22 4.41
CA TYR A 29 3.71 4.98 4.91
C TYR A 29 3.01 4.50 6.18
N GLU A 30 2.85 5.35 7.18
CA GLU A 30 2.20 4.97 8.44
C GLU A 30 0.75 4.51 8.25
N SER A 31 -0.01 5.21 7.40
CA SER A 31 -1.41 4.85 7.12
C SER A 31 -1.56 3.53 6.37
N TYR A 32 -0.58 3.16 5.53
CA TYR A 32 -0.71 2.02 4.62
C TYR A 32 0.24 0.85 4.86
N ARG A 33 1.23 0.98 5.76
CA ARG A 33 2.21 -0.10 6.04
C ARG A 33 1.54 -1.41 6.43
N LEU A 34 0.53 -1.35 7.31
CA LEU A 34 -0.15 -2.55 7.81
C LEU A 34 -1.10 -3.16 6.75
N PRO A 35 -1.96 -2.41 6.05
CA PRO A 35 -2.74 -2.94 4.93
C PRO A 35 -1.90 -3.61 3.84
N VAL A 36 -0.80 -2.97 3.42
CA VAL A 36 0.10 -3.51 2.38
C VAL A 36 0.78 -4.79 2.85
N TYR A 37 1.34 -4.79 4.07
CA TYR A 37 1.93 -5.98 4.67
C TYR A 37 0.92 -7.13 4.76
N ARG A 38 -0.30 -6.88 5.26
CA ARG A 38 -1.35 -7.93 5.37
C ARG A 38 -1.73 -8.50 4.00
N TYR A 39 -1.83 -7.65 2.99
CA TYR A 39 -2.12 -8.07 1.61
C TYR A 39 -1.03 -9.02 1.07
N LEU A 40 0.23 -8.68 1.29
CA LEU A 40 1.40 -9.45 0.84
C LEU A 40 1.58 -10.73 1.65
N ARG A 41 1.41 -10.68 2.99
CA ARG A 41 1.51 -11.86 3.86
C ARG A 41 0.53 -12.96 3.47
N ALA A 42 -0.67 -12.58 3.00
CA ALA A 42 -1.66 -13.55 2.50
C ALA A 42 -1.26 -14.21 1.16
N ARG A 43 -0.16 -13.78 0.53
CA ARG A 43 0.34 -14.23 -0.78
C ARG A 43 1.76 -14.80 -0.72
N THR A 44 2.46 -14.64 0.40
CA THR A 44 3.80 -15.18 0.62
C THR A 44 3.80 -16.35 1.60
N ARG A 45 4.92 -17.09 1.65
CA ARG A 45 5.07 -18.22 2.57
C ARG A 45 5.66 -17.79 3.90
N SER A 46 6.57 -16.82 3.91
CA SER A 46 7.20 -16.31 5.12
C SER A 46 6.82 -14.85 5.43
N ASP A 47 7.09 -14.45 6.68
CA ASP A 47 7.00 -13.06 7.11
C ASP A 47 8.07 -12.19 6.45
N GLU A 48 9.28 -12.74 6.30
CA GLU A 48 10.42 -12.12 5.64
C GLU A 48 10.10 -11.75 4.19
N ASP A 49 9.55 -12.68 3.41
CA ASP A 49 9.10 -12.43 2.04
C ASP A 49 8.06 -11.29 1.98
N ALA A 50 7.16 -11.23 2.97
CA ALA A 50 6.12 -10.22 3.01
C ALA A 50 6.69 -8.83 3.33
N LEU A 51 7.67 -8.76 4.23
CA LEU A 51 8.35 -7.54 4.61
C LEU A 51 9.23 -7.02 3.47
N ASP A 52 9.95 -7.90 2.76
CA ASP A 52 10.76 -7.53 1.59
C ASP A 52 9.90 -6.98 0.45
N LEU A 53 8.79 -7.65 0.13
CA LEU A 53 7.84 -7.15 -0.85
C LEU A 53 7.17 -5.84 -0.42
N ALA A 54 6.91 -5.65 0.87
CA ALA A 54 6.36 -4.41 1.39
C ALA A 54 7.38 -3.27 1.22
N ALA A 55 8.65 -3.51 1.55
CA ALA A 55 9.74 -2.56 1.33
C ALA A 55 9.85 -2.16 -0.15
N SER A 56 9.88 -3.14 -1.06
CA SER A 56 9.90 -2.87 -2.51
C SER A 56 8.65 -2.10 -2.99
N THR A 57 7.49 -2.40 -2.42
CA THR A 57 6.24 -1.68 -2.73
C THR A 57 6.36 -0.20 -2.38
N PHE A 58 6.84 0.12 -1.18
CA PHE A 58 6.97 1.51 -0.74
C PHE A 58 8.11 2.24 -1.44
N GLU A 59 9.20 1.57 -1.80
CA GLU A 59 10.25 2.13 -2.65
C GLU A 59 9.70 2.54 -4.03
N ARG A 60 9.01 1.62 -4.72
CA ARG A 60 8.37 1.89 -6.02
C ARG A 60 7.33 3.01 -5.92
N ALA A 61 6.57 3.04 -4.82
CA ALA A 61 5.61 4.10 -4.55
C ALA A 61 6.30 5.45 -4.37
N PHE A 62 7.40 5.51 -3.61
CA PHE A 62 8.16 6.74 -3.38
C PHE A 62 8.70 7.32 -4.70
N VAL A 63 9.31 6.48 -5.55
CA VAL A 63 9.82 6.90 -6.87
C VAL A 63 8.69 7.42 -7.76
N SER A 64 7.51 6.80 -7.70
CA SER A 64 6.36 7.14 -8.55
C SER A 64 5.49 8.26 -7.99
N LEU A 65 5.75 8.72 -6.77
CA LEU A 65 4.87 9.59 -5.99
C LEU A 65 4.55 10.91 -6.69
N SER A 66 5.55 11.54 -7.31
CA SER A 66 5.41 12.82 -8.02
C SER A 66 4.49 12.75 -9.24
N SER A 67 4.33 11.56 -9.81
CA SER A 67 3.45 11.27 -10.95
C SER A 67 2.06 10.78 -10.54
N PHE A 68 1.85 10.53 -9.24
CA PHE A 68 0.55 10.09 -8.74
C PHE A 68 -0.52 11.14 -9.02
N ARG A 69 -1.65 10.65 -9.51
CA ARG A 69 -2.88 11.42 -9.70
C ARG A 69 -4.01 10.60 -9.12
N SER A 70 -4.80 11.23 -8.24
CA SER A 70 -5.98 10.57 -7.69
C SER A 70 -6.92 10.16 -8.84
N ARG A 71 -7.32 8.89 -8.84
CA ARG A 71 -8.24 8.23 -9.78
C ARG A 71 -9.10 7.27 -8.98
N ASP A 72 -10.02 6.54 -9.63
CA ASP A 72 -10.89 5.57 -8.98
C ASP A 72 -10.12 4.65 -8.00
N GLY A 73 -10.47 4.75 -6.71
CA GLY A 73 -9.86 3.98 -5.62
C GLY A 73 -8.67 4.63 -4.89
N GLY A 74 -8.24 5.83 -5.30
CA GLY A 74 -7.29 6.67 -4.57
C GLY A 74 -5.91 6.02 -4.30
N VAL A 75 -5.26 6.47 -3.23
CA VAL A 75 -3.93 6.01 -2.81
C VAL A 75 -3.92 4.51 -2.49
N GLN A 76 -4.97 4.01 -1.85
CA GLN A 76 -5.09 2.60 -1.51
C GLN A 76 -5.05 1.70 -2.75
N ALA A 77 -5.89 1.97 -3.77
CA ALA A 77 -5.91 1.17 -4.99
C ALA A 77 -4.58 1.25 -5.74
N TRP A 78 -3.92 2.41 -5.72
CA TRP A 78 -2.60 2.59 -6.30
C TRP A 78 -1.53 1.75 -5.59
N LEU A 79 -1.44 1.80 -4.26
CA LEU A 79 -0.50 0.98 -3.49
C LEU A 79 -0.75 -0.52 -3.67
N MET A 80 -2.01 -0.96 -3.67
CA MET A 80 -2.34 -2.37 -3.89
C MET A 80 -1.97 -2.85 -5.29
N ARG A 81 -2.03 -1.97 -6.30
CA ARG A 81 -1.54 -2.28 -7.66
C ARG A 81 -0.02 -2.48 -7.66
N ILE A 82 0.73 -1.60 -7.00
CA ILE A 82 2.19 -1.75 -6.88
C ILE A 82 2.54 -3.04 -6.14
N ALA A 83 1.88 -3.31 -5.00
CA ALA A 83 2.10 -4.52 -4.20
C ALA A 83 1.79 -5.79 -4.99
N ARG A 84 0.69 -5.80 -5.76
CA ARG A 84 0.34 -6.92 -6.64
C ARG A 84 1.43 -7.16 -7.68
N ASN A 85 1.94 -6.10 -8.31
CA ASN A 85 2.98 -6.24 -9.32
C ASN A 85 4.29 -6.75 -8.70
N ALA A 86 4.72 -6.19 -7.57
CA ALA A 86 5.89 -6.65 -6.85
C ALA A 86 5.81 -8.15 -6.49
N ALA A 87 4.64 -8.62 -6.04
CA ALA A 87 4.43 -10.03 -5.71
C ALA A 87 4.36 -10.97 -6.93
N ILE A 88 4.13 -10.45 -8.15
CA ILE A 88 4.15 -11.24 -9.39
C ILE A 88 5.57 -11.32 -9.97
N ASP A 89 6.37 -10.27 -9.75
CA ASP A 89 7.74 -10.17 -10.27
C ASP A 89 8.77 -10.98 -9.45
N ALA A 90 8.41 -11.41 -8.24
CA ALA A 90 9.25 -12.17 -7.31
C ALA A 90 9.14 -13.68 -7.52
#